data_AF-A0A662ZIC1-F1
#
_entry.id   AF-A0A662ZIC1-F1
#
_cell.length_a   1.000
_cell.length_b   1.000
_cell.length_c   1.000
_cell.angle_alpha   90.00
_cell.angle_beta   90.00
_cell.angle_gamma   90.00
#
_symmetry.space_group_name_H-M   'P 1'
#
loop_
_entity.id
_entity.type
_entity.pdbx_description
1 polymer ?
#
loop_
_entity_poly.entity_id
_entity_poly.type
_entity_poly.pdbx_seq_one_letter_code
_entity_poly.pdbx_strand_id
1 'polypeptide(L)'
;MKLIFTNEKSPLRRNLEKIIELRNTSTHFITEEYEAVYVSLLQACVFNYVDKMMEFHDVDMTRVIPENFITLSVRLKSLNETEIRGKYDSQVAERLIQTNTTIQSLSDENNSTFSIKVEHLYYSTKKREEATEVYHIEKEAKDGIRVIKEMKNPNDTHKYNAKSCIEAINNKLRKDGTYPMCKGQNVKINNFHFMNFVKYFDLKSNERMCFVFDKQAKQPQYRYSQQVIDFIYEEIKKNPETILDDLREKLKLKKSGSQP
;
A
#
# COMPACT_ATOMS: atom_id res chain seq x y z
N MET A 1 -14.63 20.00 -21.62
CA MET A 1 -15.32 18.77 -21.16
C MET A 1 -16.44 18.33 -22.13
N LYS A 2 -17.44 19.18 -22.41
CA LYS A 2 -18.59 18.86 -23.27
C LYS A 2 -18.27 18.38 -24.70
N LEU A 3 -17.11 18.76 -25.24
CA LEU A 3 -16.67 18.37 -26.59
C LEU A 3 -16.06 16.96 -26.65
N ILE A 4 -15.50 16.46 -25.55
CA ILE A 4 -14.77 15.17 -25.50
C ILE A 4 -15.58 14.13 -24.72
N PHE A 5 -16.22 14.54 -23.63
CA PHE A 5 -17.12 13.70 -22.82
C PHE A 5 -18.56 14.20 -22.98
N THR A 6 -19.21 13.76 -24.07
CA THR A 6 -20.55 14.22 -24.47
C THR A 6 -21.67 13.68 -23.57
N ASN A 7 -21.50 12.50 -22.99
CA ASN A 7 -22.47 11.90 -22.07
C ASN A 7 -22.41 12.57 -20.68
N GLU A 8 -23.40 13.40 -20.39
CA GLU A 8 -23.53 14.12 -19.11
C GLU A 8 -23.74 13.19 -17.90
N LYS A 9 -24.34 12.01 -18.14
CA LYS A 9 -24.58 11.02 -17.08
C LYS A 9 -23.39 10.08 -16.86
N SER A 10 -22.30 10.23 -17.61
CA SER A 10 -21.11 9.40 -17.44
C SER A 10 -20.52 9.59 -16.03
N PRO A 11 -20.23 8.51 -15.29
CA PRO A 11 -19.57 8.57 -13.99
C PRO A 11 -18.28 9.41 -13.99
N LEU A 12 -17.47 9.30 -15.05
CA LEU A 12 -16.24 10.08 -15.24
C LEU A 12 -16.53 11.58 -15.33
N ARG A 13 -17.54 11.97 -16.11
CA ARG A 13 -17.90 13.38 -16.28
C ARG A 13 -18.47 13.96 -14.99
N ARG A 14 -19.34 13.22 -14.30
CA ARG A 14 -19.87 13.61 -12.99
C ARG A 14 -18.77 13.79 -11.95
N ASN A 15 -17.76 12.90 -11.94
CA ASN A 15 -16.60 13.02 -11.07
C ASN A 15 -15.85 14.34 -11.31
N LEU A 16 -15.51 14.63 -12.58
CA LEU A 16 -14.78 15.85 -12.93
C LEU A 16 -15.59 17.12 -12.62
N GLU A 17 -16.89 17.14 -12.93
CA GLU A 17 -17.78 18.26 -12.61
C GLU A 17 -17.84 18.49 -11.09
N LYS A 18 -17.94 17.40 -10.31
CA LYS A 18 -17.98 17.49 -8.85
C LYS A 18 -16.66 17.97 -8.26
N ILE A 19 -15.51 17.52 -8.78
CA ILE A 19 -14.19 18.02 -8.36
C ILE A 19 -14.04 19.51 -8.65
N ILE A 20 -14.52 19.99 -9.80
CA ILE A 20 -14.48 21.43 -10.14
C ILE A 20 -15.35 22.24 -9.16
N GLU A 21 -16.54 21.75 -8.85
CA GLU A 21 -17.46 22.37 -7.87
C GLU A 21 -16.80 22.45 -6.47
N LEU A 22 -16.21 21.33 -6.02
CA LEU A 22 -15.56 21.23 -4.72
C LEU A 22 -14.32 22.13 -4.65
N ARG A 23 -13.48 22.16 -5.69
CA ARG A 23 -12.34 23.08 -5.80
C ARG A 23 -12.77 24.54 -5.65
N ASN A 24 -13.81 24.95 -6.38
CA ASN A 24 -14.32 26.32 -6.32
C ASN A 24 -14.90 26.66 -4.94
N THR A 25 -15.39 25.66 -4.20
CA THR A 25 -15.89 25.86 -2.83
C THR A 25 -14.74 25.91 -1.82
N SER A 26 -13.74 25.05 -1.97
CA SER A 26 -12.59 24.95 -1.06
C SER A 26 -11.71 26.20 -1.07
N THR A 27 -11.64 26.95 -2.17
CA THR A 27 -10.98 28.27 -2.21
C THR A 27 -11.63 29.30 -1.28
N HIS A 28 -12.87 29.07 -0.86
CA HIS A 28 -13.61 29.95 0.05
C HIS A 28 -13.77 29.36 1.45
N PHE A 29 -13.59 28.04 1.62
CA PHE A 29 -13.73 27.32 2.88
C PHE A 29 -12.58 26.33 3.03
N ILE A 30 -11.57 26.70 3.82
CA ILE A 30 -10.42 25.84 4.12
C ILE A 30 -10.68 25.17 5.48
N THR A 31 -11.09 23.90 5.46
CA THR A 31 -11.19 23.07 6.67
C THR A 31 -10.46 21.75 6.43
N GLU A 32 -9.85 21.21 7.48
CA GLU A 32 -9.04 19.98 7.40
C GLU A 32 -9.88 18.76 7.01
N GLU A 33 -11.14 18.74 7.43
CA GLU A 33 -12.09 17.65 7.23
C GLU A 33 -12.56 17.53 5.77
N TYR A 34 -12.37 18.58 4.95
CA TYR A 34 -12.62 18.49 3.51
C TYR A 34 -11.68 17.50 2.81
N GLU A 35 -10.47 17.29 3.33
CA GLU A 35 -9.54 16.32 2.74
C GLU A 35 -10.19 14.94 2.68
N ALA A 36 -10.77 14.48 3.80
CA ALA A 36 -11.44 13.19 3.91
C ALA A 36 -12.62 13.04 2.94
N VAL A 37 -13.38 14.12 2.73
CA VAL A 37 -14.51 14.15 1.78
C VAL A 37 -14.02 14.03 0.32
N TYR A 38 -12.84 14.58 0.01
CA TYR A 38 -12.36 14.71 -1.37
C TYR A 38 -11.50 13.53 -1.83
N VAL A 39 -10.83 12.81 -0.91
CA VAL A 39 -9.89 11.73 -1.27
C VAL A 39 -10.49 10.74 -2.27
N SER A 40 -11.70 10.26 -2.01
CA SER A 40 -12.38 9.25 -2.83
C SER A 40 -12.64 9.71 -4.26
N LEU A 41 -12.99 10.99 -4.44
CA LEU A 41 -13.24 11.60 -5.75
C LEU A 41 -11.92 11.90 -6.47
N LEU A 42 -10.93 12.44 -5.75
CA LEU A 42 -9.62 12.76 -6.28
C LEU A 42 -8.88 11.50 -6.74
N GLN A 43 -8.91 10.42 -5.96
CA GLN A 43 -8.30 9.16 -6.35
C GLN A 43 -8.94 8.59 -7.62
N ALA A 44 -10.28 8.65 -7.73
CA ALA A 44 -10.99 8.22 -8.94
C ALA A 44 -10.56 9.07 -10.15
N CYS A 45 -10.40 10.38 -9.96
CA CYS A 45 -9.91 11.27 -11.00
C CYS A 45 -8.48 10.95 -11.45
N VAL A 46 -7.59 10.58 -10.52
CA VAL A 46 -6.21 10.20 -10.85
C VAL A 46 -6.19 8.91 -11.67
N PHE A 47 -6.97 7.88 -11.30
CA PHE A 47 -7.06 6.66 -12.11
C PHE A 47 -7.72 6.90 -13.46
N ASN A 48 -8.80 7.67 -13.51
CA ASN A 48 -9.41 8.08 -14.77
C ASN A 48 -8.40 8.82 -15.68
N TYR A 49 -7.51 9.63 -15.10
CA TYR A 49 -6.44 10.28 -15.86
C TYR A 49 -5.43 9.27 -16.42
N VAL A 50 -4.97 8.32 -15.59
CA VAL A 50 -4.06 7.25 -16.04
C VAL A 50 -4.67 6.45 -17.20
N ASP A 51 -5.94 6.04 -17.06
CA ASP A 51 -6.66 5.30 -18.09
C ASP A 51 -6.80 6.10 -19.39
N LYS A 52 -7.13 7.41 -19.28
CA LYS A 52 -7.27 8.27 -20.46
C LYS A 52 -5.95 8.64 -21.12
N MET A 53 -4.86 8.70 -20.37
CA MET A 53 -3.52 8.85 -20.95
C MET A 53 -3.12 7.63 -21.78
N MET A 54 -3.47 6.44 -21.32
CA MET A 54 -3.31 5.22 -22.13
C MET A 54 -4.23 5.27 -23.36
N GLU A 55 -5.52 5.55 -23.18
CA GLU A 55 -6.52 5.51 -24.26
C GLU A 55 -6.28 6.54 -25.36
N PHE A 56 -5.92 7.78 -25.01
CA PHE A 56 -5.81 8.88 -25.98
C PHE A 56 -4.40 9.08 -26.51
N HIS A 57 -3.38 8.64 -25.76
CA HIS A 57 -1.99 8.96 -26.05
C HIS A 57 -1.07 7.74 -26.08
N ASP A 58 -1.58 6.54 -25.78
CA ASP A 58 -0.79 5.30 -25.67
C ASP A 58 0.38 5.43 -24.67
N VAL A 59 0.17 6.25 -23.63
CA VAL A 59 1.18 6.51 -22.59
C VAL A 59 0.82 5.75 -21.32
N ASP A 60 1.70 4.82 -20.95
CA ASP A 60 1.66 4.13 -19.66
C ASP A 60 2.19 5.03 -18.54
N MET A 61 1.28 5.72 -17.83
CA MET A 61 1.64 6.61 -16.73
C MET A 61 2.33 5.90 -15.57
N THR A 62 2.18 4.58 -15.40
CA THR A 62 2.85 3.82 -14.33
C THR A 62 4.37 3.70 -14.55
N ARG A 63 4.82 3.90 -15.80
CA ARG A 63 6.26 3.96 -16.16
C ARG A 63 6.87 5.34 -15.93
N VAL A 64 6.03 6.37 -15.88
CA VAL A 64 6.46 7.76 -15.67
C VAL A 64 6.42 8.12 -14.19
N ILE A 65 5.35 7.71 -13.50
CA ILE A 65 5.13 7.97 -12.08
C ILE A 65 5.00 6.62 -11.36
N PRO A 66 5.82 6.34 -10.33
CA PRO A 66 5.69 5.10 -9.57
C PRO A 66 4.29 5.00 -8.95
N GLU A 67 3.74 3.79 -8.95
CA GLU A 67 2.36 3.50 -8.51
C GLU A 67 2.01 4.06 -7.12
N ASN A 68 2.97 4.04 -6.19
CA ASN A 68 2.81 4.57 -4.84
C ASN A 68 2.52 6.09 -4.79
N PHE A 69 2.87 6.83 -5.84
CA PHE A 69 2.58 8.27 -5.98
C PHE A 69 1.29 8.53 -6.76
N ILE A 70 0.75 7.51 -7.44
CA ILE A 70 -0.56 7.56 -8.10
C ILE A 70 -1.67 7.35 -7.04
N THR A 71 -1.39 6.58 -6.01
CA THR A 71 -2.28 6.41 -4.85
C THR A 71 -2.09 7.53 -3.82
N LEU A 72 -3.14 8.29 -3.53
CA LEU A 72 -3.19 9.30 -2.49
C LEU A 72 -3.15 8.62 -1.12
N SER A 73 -2.02 8.80 -0.42
CA SER A 73 -1.87 8.37 0.96
C SER A 73 -2.39 9.47 1.89
N VAL A 74 -3.63 9.33 2.36
CA VAL A 74 -4.24 10.28 3.30
C VAL A 74 -4.54 9.57 4.61
N ARG A 75 -4.22 10.23 5.73
CA ARG A 75 -4.68 9.78 7.05
C ARG A 75 -6.13 10.22 7.22
N LEU A 76 -7.05 9.41 6.72
CA LEU A 76 -8.48 9.66 6.88
C LEU A 76 -8.87 9.37 8.33
N LYS A 77 -9.19 10.43 9.09
CA LYS A 77 -9.96 10.32 10.32
C LYS A 77 -11.44 10.25 9.96
N SER A 78 -12.20 9.34 10.57
CA SER A 78 -13.65 9.28 10.32
C SER A 78 -14.31 10.62 10.66
N LEU A 79 -15.11 11.17 9.74
CA LEU A 79 -15.82 12.42 9.97
C LEU A 79 -16.83 12.27 11.10
N ASN A 80 -16.68 13.06 12.17
CA ASN A 80 -17.62 13.10 13.28
C ASN A 80 -18.39 14.42 13.24
N GLU A 81 -19.68 14.37 12.94
CA GLU A 81 -20.53 15.57 12.81
C GLU A 81 -20.55 16.42 14.08
N THR A 82 -20.47 15.79 15.27
CA THR A 82 -20.45 16.50 16.55
C THR A 82 -19.14 17.25 16.74
N GLU A 83 -18.02 16.67 16.29
CA GLU A 83 -16.70 17.32 16.30
C GLU A 83 -16.67 18.50 15.31
N ILE A 84 -17.24 18.31 14.11
CA ILE A 84 -17.33 19.34 13.06
C ILE A 84 -18.18 20.54 13.52
N ARG A 85 -19.37 20.28 14.09
CA ARG A 85 -20.26 21.33 14.63
C ARG A 85 -19.66 22.06 15.83
N GLY A 86 -18.72 21.43 16.56
CA GLY A 86 -18.00 22.06 17.67
C GLY A 86 -16.79 22.89 17.24
N LYS A 87 -16.19 22.57 16.07
CA LYS A 87 -14.95 23.20 15.57
C LYS A 87 -15.19 24.37 14.62
N TYR A 88 -16.32 24.38 13.91
CA TYR A 88 -16.63 25.38 12.88
C TYR A 88 -17.96 26.08 13.11
N ASP A 89 -18.09 27.27 12.53
CA ASP A 89 -19.36 28.00 12.50
C ASP A 89 -20.47 27.15 11.87
N SER A 90 -21.71 27.35 12.35
CA SER A 90 -22.87 26.56 11.94
C SER A 90 -23.06 26.48 10.43
N GLN A 91 -22.79 27.59 9.71
CA GLN A 91 -22.89 27.65 8.26
C GLN A 91 -21.85 26.77 7.55
N VAL A 92 -20.63 26.70 8.08
CA VAL A 92 -19.53 25.90 7.49
C VAL A 92 -19.71 24.43 7.82
N ALA A 93 -20.08 24.13 9.08
CA ALA A 93 -20.34 22.78 9.55
C ALA A 93 -21.49 22.12 8.76
N GLU A 94 -22.63 22.79 8.64
CA GLU A 94 -23.78 22.25 7.89
C GLU A 94 -23.47 22.06 6.40
N ARG A 95 -22.73 23.00 5.80
CA ARG A 95 -22.33 22.88 4.39
C ARG A 95 -21.40 21.68 4.16
N LEU A 96 -20.46 21.43 5.09
CA LEU A 96 -19.55 20.29 5.00
C LEU A 96 -20.31 18.96 5.17
N ILE A 97 -21.23 18.89 6.13
CA ILE A 97 -22.07 17.71 6.36
C ILE A 97 -22.94 17.42 5.13
N GLN A 98 -23.66 18.42 4.60
CA GLN A 98 -24.50 18.26 3.41
C GLN A 98 -23.68 17.83 2.18
N THR A 99 -22.48 18.39 2.02
CA THR A 99 -21.57 18.02 0.93
C THR A 99 -21.16 16.56 1.05
N ASN A 100 -20.81 16.10 2.26
CA ASN A 100 -20.44 14.71 2.52
C ASN A 100 -21.62 13.76 2.23
N THR A 101 -22.82 14.04 2.75
CA THR A 101 -24.01 13.21 2.50
C THR A 101 -24.34 13.12 1.00
N THR A 102 -24.22 14.23 0.27
CA THR A 102 -24.45 14.26 -1.18
C THR A 102 -23.41 13.43 -1.94
N ILE A 103 -22.15 13.47 -1.54
CA ILE A 103 -21.09 12.68 -2.19
C ILE A 103 -21.29 11.20 -1.88
N GLN A 104 -21.69 10.85 -0.66
CA GLN A 104 -21.99 9.46 -0.29
C GLN A 104 -23.16 8.89 -1.11
N SER A 105 -24.28 9.60 -1.22
CA SER A 105 -25.42 9.12 -2.03
C SER A 105 -25.05 8.95 -3.50
N LEU A 106 -24.30 9.90 -4.07
CA LEU A 106 -23.79 9.79 -5.44
C LEU A 106 -22.79 8.64 -5.59
N SER A 107 -21.96 8.39 -4.58
CA SER A 107 -21.02 7.26 -4.57
C SER A 107 -21.72 5.91 -4.52
N ASP A 108 -22.89 5.82 -3.88
CA ASP A 108 -23.68 4.58 -3.83
C ASP A 108 -24.43 4.32 -5.13
N GLU A 109 -24.83 5.38 -5.84
CA GLU A 109 -25.50 5.31 -7.13
C GLU A 109 -24.56 5.06 -8.32
N ASN A 110 -23.26 5.31 -8.16
CA ASN A 110 -22.27 5.24 -9.25
C ASN A 110 -21.17 4.21 -8.94
N ASN A 111 -20.34 3.90 -9.95
CA ASN A 111 -19.25 2.93 -9.85
C ASN A 111 -17.90 3.60 -9.47
N SER A 112 -16.83 2.80 -9.40
CA SER A 112 -15.48 3.26 -9.04
C SER A 112 -14.90 4.36 -9.95
N THR A 113 -15.45 4.52 -11.15
CA THR A 113 -15.11 5.62 -12.08
C THR A 113 -15.58 6.98 -11.54
N PHE A 114 -16.63 7.01 -10.71
CA PHE A 114 -17.09 8.23 -10.05
C PHE A 114 -16.35 8.49 -8.73
N SER A 115 -16.23 7.49 -7.87
CA SER A 115 -15.59 7.60 -6.56
C SER A 115 -15.05 6.24 -6.13
N ILE A 116 -13.87 6.23 -5.52
CA ILE A 116 -13.30 4.99 -4.98
C ILE A 116 -13.77 4.82 -3.55
N LYS A 117 -14.30 3.63 -3.24
CA LYS A 117 -14.65 3.27 -1.87
C LYS A 117 -13.37 3.17 -1.04
N VAL A 118 -13.19 4.13 -0.14
CA VAL A 118 -12.14 4.09 0.87
C VAL A 118 -12.61 3.15 1.98
N GLU A 119 -12.15 1.90 1.94
CA GLU A 119 -12.42 0.94 2.99
C GLU A 119 -11.52 1.22 4.20
N HIS A 120 -12.11 1.58 5.33
CA HIS A 120 -11.38 1.71 6.59
C HIS A 120 -11.16 0.33 7.21
N LEU A 121 -9.91 -0.13 7.16
CA LEU A 121 -9.48 -1.37 7.79
C LEU A 121 -9.07 -1.10 9.24
N TYR A 122 -9.98 -1.35 10.17
CA TYR A 122 -9.69 -1.23 11.61
C TYR A 122 -8.98 -2.47 12.14
N TYR A 123 -7.81 -2.27 12.75
CA TYR A 123 -7.06 -3.31 13.47
C TYR A 123 -7.27 -3.16 14.97
N SER A 124 -7.74 -4.23 15.63
CA SER A 124 -7.86 -4.26 17.08
C SER A 124 -6.48 -4.51 17.72
N THR A 125 -6.04 -3.59 18.59
CA THR A 125 -4.84 -3.71 19.43
C THR A 125 -5.21 -3.57 20.91
N LYS A 126 -4.56 -4.35 21.77
CA LYS A 126 -4.75 -4.29 23.24
C LYS A 126 -4.01 -3.12 23.89
N LYS A 127 -3.03 -2.53 23.18
CA LYS A 127 -2.26 -1.40 23.67
C LYS A 127 -2.87 -0.11 23.14
N ARG A 128 -3.47 0.68 24.04
CA ARG A 128 -4.14 1.94 23.70
C ARG A 128 -3.22 2.95 23.01
N GLU A 129 -1.94 2.97 23.37
CA GLU A 129 -0.94 3.89 22.81
C GLU A 129 -0.58 3.57 21.35
N GLU A 130 -0.81 2.33 20.91
CA GLU A 130 -0.56 1.90 19.52
C GLU A 130 -1.83 1.97 18.65
N ALA A 131 -2.96 2.41 19.22
CA ALA A 131 -4.23 2.49 18.51
C ALA A 131 -4.37 3.82 17.75
N THR A 132 -4.61 3.74 16.44
CA THR A 132 -4.85 4.93 15.60
C THR A 132 -6.21 5.58 15.89
N GLU A 133 -7.23 4.77 16.19
CA GLU A 133 -8.58 5.23 16.55
C GLU A 133 -9.20 4.28 17.59
N VAL A 134 -10.02 4.82 18.50
CA VAL A 134 -10.77 4.05 19.51
C VAL A 134 -12.23 4.01 19.09
N TYR A 135 -12.79 2.82 18.91
CA TYR A 135 -14.18 2.62 18.48
C TYR A 135 -14.96 1.74 19.47
N HIS A 136 -16.27 1.96 19.53
CA HIS A 136 -17.22 1.08 20.23
C HIS A 136 -18.04 0.31 19.19
N ILE A 137 -18.32 -0.98 19.44
CA ILE A 137 -19.11 -1.80 18.51
C ILE A 137 -20.59 -1.69 18.92
N GLU A 138 -21.38 -0.97 18.13
CA GLU A 138 -22.83 -0.88 18.30
C GLU A 138 -23.55 -1.89 17.39
N LYS A 139 -24.49 -2.67 17.94
CA LYS A 139 -25.17 -3.77 17.22
C LYS A 139 -26.20 -3.30 16.18
N GLU A 140 -26.64 -2.05 16.26
CA GLU A 140 -27.74 -1.48 15.44
C GLU A 140 -27.25 -0.42 14.44
N ALA A 141 -25.93 -0.26 14.26
CA ALA A 141 -25.38 0.76 13.38
C ALA A 141 -25.79 0.53 11.92
N LYS A 142 -26.39 1.55 11.28
CA LYS A 142 -26.79 1.54 9.86
C LYS A 142 -25.60 1.33 8.92
N ASP A 143 -24.43 1.83 9.30
CA ASP A 143 -23.17 1.66 8.59
C ASP A 143 -22.28 0.67 9.35
N GLY A 144 -22.22 -0.58 8.86
CA GLY A 144 -21.47 -1.65 9.50
C GLY A 144 -19.96 -1.52 9.27
N ILE A 145 -19.19 -1.32 10.33
CA ILE A 145 -17.73 -1.47 10.29
C ILE A 145 -17.39 -2.93 10.01
N ARG A 146 -16.65 -3.21 8.92
CA ARG A 146 -16.11 -4.55 8.64
C ARG A 146 -14.83 -4.74 9.46
N VAL A 147 -14.98 -5.12 10.73
CA VAL A 147 -13.84 -5.42 11.62
C VAL A 147 -13.05 -6.59 11.03
N ILE A 148 -11.87 -6.31 10.46
CA ILE A 148 -10.93 -7.37 10.09
C ILE A 148 -10.18 -7.76 11.36
N LYS A 149 -10.57 -8.94 11.86
CA LYS A 149 -9.82 -9.85 12.73
C LYS A 149 -8.40 -9.38 13.10
N GLU A 150 -8.25 -9.17 14.42
CA GLU A 150 -7.08 -9.36 15.30
C GLU A 150 -5.68 -9.26 14.66
N MET A 151 -4.82 -8.46 15.30
CA MET A 151 -3.37 -8.44 15.15
C MET A 151 -2.84 -9.86 14.84
N LYS A 152 -2.52 -10.12 13.56
CA LYS A 152 -2.15 -11.47 13.10
C LYS A 152 -0.95 -11.93 13.91
N ASN A 153 -1.10 -13.10 14.54
CA ASN A 153 -0.04 -13.77 15.28
C ASN A 153 1.27 -13.73 14.46
N PRO A 154 2.43 -13.36 15.02
CA PRO A 154 3.71 -13.36 14.31
C PRO A 154 4.01 -14.70 13.62
N ASN A 155 3.49 -15.81 14.16
CA ASN A 155 3.56 -17.13 13.54
C ASN A 155 2.80 -17.24 12.20
N ASP A 156 1.82 -16.38 11.96
CA ASP A 156 1.04 -16.32 10.71
C ASP A 156 1.57 -15.31 9.68
N THR A 157 2.26 -14.25 10.10
CA THR A 157 2.86 -13.27 9.18
C THR A 157 4.28 -13.65 8.77
N HIS A 158 5.03 -14.31 9.66
CA HIS A 158 6.41 -14.76 9.46
C HIS A 158 6.49 -16.28 9.58
N LYS A 159 5.76 -16.96 8.69
CA LYS A 159 5.64 -18.43 8.68
C LYS A 159 6.97 -19.14 8.38
N TYR A 160 7.84 -18.52 7.59
CA TYR A 160 8.96 -19.22 6.97
C TYR A 160 10.24 -19.12 7.80
N ASN A 161 10.91 -20.25 8.01
CA ASN A 161 12.32 -20.26 8.39
C ASN A 161 13.21 -20.17 7.13
N ALA A 162 14.52 -19.97 7.30
CA ALA A 162 15.45 -19.84 6.16
C ALA A 162 15.37 -21.04 5.19
N LYS A 163 15.23 -22.27 5.70
CA LYS A 163 15.12 -23.48 4.88
C LYS A 163 13.83 -23.47 4.04
N SER A 164 12.71 -23.12 4.65
CA SER A 164 11.42 -22.99 3.97
C SER A 164 11.40 -21.86 2.94
N CYS A 165 12.08 -20.73 3.21
CA CYS A 165 12.26 -19.66 2.22
C CYS A 165 13.04 -20.15 0.99
N ILE A 166 14.17 -20.82 1.20
CA ILE A 166 14.99 -21.35 0.12
C ILE A 166 14.20 -22.34 -0.74
N GLU A 167 13.43 -23.21 -0.11
CA GLU A 167 12.56 -24.16 -0.81
C GLU A 167 11.48 -23.45 -1.64
N ALA A 168 10.80 -22.45 -1.05
CA ALA A 168 9.79 -21.66 -1.75
C ALA A 168 10.35 -20.86 -2.94
N ILE A 169 11.52 -20.25 -2.79
CA ILE A 169 12.21 -19.52 -3.85
C ILE A 169 12.60 -20.47 -4.99
N ASN A 170 13.26 -21.59 -4.69
CA ASN A 170 13.63 -22.57 -5.71
C ASN A 170 12.40 -23.16 -6.42
N ASN A 171 11.29 -23.38 -5.70
CA ASN A 171 10.05 -23.85 -6.30
C ASN A 171 9.45 -22.82 -7.26
N LYS A 172 9.49 -21.51 -6.92
CA LYS A 172 9.06 -20.44 -7.82
C LYS A 172 9.93 -20.34 -9.07
N LEU A 173 11.26 -20.33 -8.90
CA LEU A 173 12.22 -20.29 -10.00
C LEU A 173 12.04 -21.47 -10.96
N ARG A 174 11.82 -22.68 -10.44
CA ARG A 174 11.54 -23.87 -11.25
C ARG A 174 10.24 -23.74 -12.05
N LYS A 175 9.19 -23.14 -11.48
CA LYS A 175 7.91 -22.92 -12.18
C LYS A 175 8.05 -21.89 -13.31
N ASP A 176 8.86 -20.86 -13.11
CA ASP A 176 9.08 -19.78 -14.10
C ASP A 176 10.18 -20.11 -15.12
N GLY A 177 10.83 -21.28 -15.02
CA GLY A 177 11.93 -21.68 -15.90
C GLY A 177 13.20 -20.83 -15.75
N THR A 178 13.34 -20.08 -14.64
CA THR A 178 14.51 -19.23 -14.38
C THR A 178 15.56 -20.02 -13.61
N TYR A 179 16.79 -20.05 -14.13
CA TYR A 179 17.93 -20.74 -13.52
C TYR A 179 19.01 -19.73 -13.13
N PRO A 180 19.15 -19.39 -11.84
CA PRO A 180 20.22 -18.49 -11.43
C PRO A 180 21.59 -19.12 -11.68
N MET A 181 22.52 -18.32 -12.21
CA MET A 181 23.90 -18.75 -12.44
C MET A 181 24.83 -18.24 -11.34
N CYS A 182 25.85 -19.05 -11.06
CA CYS A 182 26.97 -18.68 -10.19
C CYS A 182 28.24 -19.21 -10.85
N LYS A 183 29.21 -18.33 -11.13
CA LYS A 183 30.44 -18.63 -11.89
C LYS A 183 30.15 -19.33 -13.24
N GLY A 184 29.09 -18.91 -13.93
CA GLY A 184 28.70 -19.46 -15.24
C GLY A 184 28.07 -20.86 -15.22
N GLN A 185 27.71 -21.40 -14.04
CA GLN A 185 26.96 -22.65 -13.92
C GLN A 185 25.58 -22.40 -13.32
N ASN A 186 24.57 -23.16 -13.75
CA ASN A 186 23.23 -23.13 -13.16
C ASN A 186 23.28 -23.71 -11.74
N VAL A 187 22.90 -22.93 -10.74
CA VAL A 187 22.96 -23.35 -9.33
C VAL A 187 21.62 -23.13 -8.64
N LYS A 188 21.21 -24.08 -7.79
CA LYS A 188 20.05 -23.88 -6.90
C LYS A 188 20.39 -22.91 -5.77
N ILE A 189 19.42 -22.10 -5.36
CA ILE A 189 19.60 -21.25 -4.18
C ILE A 189 19.82 -22.15 -2.96
N ASN A 190 20.89 -21.89 -2.22
CA ASN A 190 21.27 -22.60 -1.01
C ASN A 190 21.34 -21.60 0.17
N ASN A 191 21.65 -22.09 1.36
CA ASN A 191 21.71 -21.23 2.54
C ASN A 191 22.79 -20.14 2.44
N PHE A 192 23.90 -20.41 1.75
CA PHE A 192 24.95 -19.42 1.53
C PHE A 192 24.44 -18.25 0.67
N HIS A 193 23.76 -18.55 -0.45
CA HIS A 193 23.15 -17.54 -1.32
C HIS A 193 22.10 -16.72 -0.56
N PHE A 194 21.19 -17.40 0.14
CA PHE A 194 20.15 -16.73 0.92
C PHE A 194 20.74 -15.81 2.01
N MET A 195 21.78 -16.25 2.72
CA MET A 195 22.44 -15.41 3.73
C MET A 195 23.16 -14.21 3.12
N ASN A 196 23.63 -14.28 1.88
CA ASN A 196 24.18 -13.12 1.17
C ASN A 196 23.09 -12.09 0.89
N PHE A 197 21.90 -12.51 0.43
CA PHE A 197 20.75 -11.61 0.28
C PHE A 197 20.37 -10.96 1.61
N VAL A 198 20.25 -11.76 2.67
CA VAL A 198 19.90 -11.27 4.01
C VAL A 198 20.90 -10.22 4.51
N LYS A 199 22.21 -10.42 4.27
CA LYS A 199 23.25 -9.48 4.70
C LYS A 199 23.35 -8.23 3.83
N TYR A 200 23.20 -8.38 2.51
CA TYR A 200 23.37 -7.28 1.57
C TYR A 200 22.20 -6.29 1.65
N PHE A 201 20.97 -6.81 1.69
CA PHE A 201 19.74 -6.02 1.78
C PHE A 201 19.30 -5.73 3.21
N ASP A 202 20.11 -6.11 4.19
CA ASP A 202 19.86 -5.94 5.62
C ASP A 202 18.44 -6.37 6.05
N LEU A 203 18.01 -7.54 5.55
CA LEU A 203 16.63 -8.01 5.70
C LEU A 203 16.25 -8.24 7.18
N LYS A 204 17.24 -8.37 8.07
CA LYS A 204 17.04 -8.53 9.52
C LYS A 204 16.63 -7.26 10.24
N SER A 205 16.95 -6.09 9.69
CA SER A 205 16.57 -4.78 10.25
C SER A 205 15.16 -4.36 9.83
N ASN A 206 14.57 -5.03 8.83
CA ASN A 206 13.26 -4.71 8.32
C ASN A 206 12.17 -5.57 8.99
N GLU A 207 11.39 -4.95 9.87
CA GLU A 207 10.32 -5.59 10.66
C GLU A 207 9.17 -6.17 9.83
N ARG A 208 9.00 -5.73 8.57
CA ARG A 208 8.01 -6.31 7.64
C ARG A 208 8.51 -7.60 6.97
N MET A 209 9.82 -7.79 6.95
CA MET A 209 10.51 -8.86 6.22
C MET A 209 11.04 -9.94 7.16
N CYS A 210 11.51 -9.56 8.35
CA CYS A 210 12.09 -10.48 9.31
C CYS A 210 11.58 -10.24 10.73
N PHE A 211 11.23 -11.33 11.41
CA PHE A 211 10.85 -11.36 12.80
C PHE A 211 11.85 -12.19 13.60
N VAL A 212 12.22 -11.71 14.79
CA VAL A 212 13.14 -12.38 15.71
C VAL A 212 12.38 -12.72 16.98
N PHE A 213 12.29 -14.02 17.32
CA PHE A 213 11.53 -14.45 18.51
C PHE A 213 12.19 -14.07 19.83
N ASP A 214 13.52 -14.06 19.88
CA ASP A 214 14.28 -13.69 21.07
C ASP A 214 15.60 -13.03 20.65
N LYS A 215 15.70 -11.72 20.86
CA LYS A 215 16.90 -10.93 20.55
C LYS A 215 18.02 -11.14 21.57
N GLN A 216 17.72 -11.73 22.73
CA GLN A 216 18.63 -11.91 23.87
C GLN A 216 19.13 -13.35 24.02
N ALA A 217 18.52 -14.31 23.30
CA ALA A 217 19.00 -15.67 23.20
C ALA A 217 20.40 -15.78 22.57
N LYS A 218 21.20 -16.73 23.06
CA LYS A 218 22.53 -17.07 22.53
C LYS A 218 22.51 -17.50 21.05
N GLN A 219 21.35 -17.94 20.55
CA GLN A 219 21.07 -18.20 19.14
C GLN A 219 19.67 -17.66 18.76
N PRO A 220 19.58 -16.43 18.25
CA PRO A 220 18.29 -15.84 17.88
C PRO A 220 17.65 -16.60 16.72
N GLN A 221 16.38 -16.98 16.88
CA GLN A 221 15.60 -17.63 15.83
C GLN A 221 14.93 -16.58 14.94
N TYR A 222 15.27 -16.61 13.66
CA TYR A 222 14.74 -15.71 12.64
C TYR A 222 13.62 -16.38 11.84
N ARG A 223 12.55 -15.64 11.62
CA ARG A 223 11.50 -15.96 10.66
C ARG A 223 11.36 -14.88 9.62
N TYR A 224 10.88 -15.26 8.46
CA TYR A 224 10.74 -14.40 7.30
C TYR A 224 9.30 -14.42 6.79
N SER A 225 8.85 -13.28 6.30
CA SER A 225 7.53 -13.14 5.68
C SER A 225 7.54 -13.62 4.22
N GLN A 226 6.36 -13.75 3.62
CA GLN A 226 6.23 -14.05 2.19
C GLN A 226 6.93 -12.99 1.32
N GLN A 227 6.99 -11.73 1.76
CA GLN A 227 7.61 -10.64 1.02
C GLN A 227 9.10 -10.87 0.75
N VAL A 228 9.81 -11.57 1.65
CA VAL A 228 11.23 -11.93 1.45
C VAL A 228 11.39 -12.91 0.28
N ILE A 229 10.47 -13.85 0.15
CA ILE A 229 10.47 -14.83 -0.94
C ILE A 229 10.26 -14.11 -2.27
N ASP A 230 9.28 -13.20 -2.31
CA ASP A 230 8.92 -12.46 -3.52
C ASP A 230 10.04 -11.49 -3.92
N PHE A 231 10.60 -10.76 -2.95
CA PHE A 231 11.72 -9.84 -3.17
C PHE A 231 12.96 -10.54 -3.73
N ILE A 232 13.42 -11.62 -3.09
CA ILE A 232 14.61 -12.35 -3.55
C ILE A 232 14.36 -12.96 -4.93
N TYR A 233 13.15 -13.47 -5.17
CA TYR A 233 12.77 -14.00 -6.47
C TYR A 233 12.83 -12.95 -7.58
N GLU A 234 12.25 -11.76 -7.36
CA GLU A 234 12.28 -10.66 -8.33
C GLU A 234 13.71 -10.16 -8.59
N GLU A 235 14.54 -10.05 -7.56
CA GLU A 235 15.95 -9.67 -7.72
C GLU A 235 16.75 -10.69 -8.53
N ILE A 236 16.47 -11.99 -8.35
CA ILE A 236 17.07 -13.04 -9.18
C ILE A 236 16.55 -12.96 -10.62
N LYS A 237 15.25 -12.71 -10.81
CA LYS A 237 14.64 -12.62 -12.14
C LYS A 237 15.17 -11.43 -12.95
N LYS A 238 15.45 -10.31 -12.31
CA LYS A 238 16.03 -9.13 -12.97
C LYS A 238 17.42 -9.43 -13.55
N ASN A 239 18.27 -10.15 -12.81
CA ASN A 239 19.66 -10.42 -13.20
C ASN A 239 20.08 -11.87 -12.89
N PRO A 240 19.54 -12.87 -13.61
CA PRO A 240 19.72 -14.28 -13.26
C PRO A 240 21.18 -14.76 -13.41
N GLU A 241 21.97 -14.12 -14.27
CA GLU A 241 23.33 -14.57 -14.59
C GLU A 241 24.40 -14.06 -13.62
N THR A 242 24.26 -12.84 -13.09
CA THR A 242 25.34 -12.17 -12.32
C THR A 242 25.01 -11.93 -10.86
N ILE A 243 23.73 -11.93 -10.47
CA ILE A 243 23.29 -11.48 -9.14
C ILE A 243 23.98 -12.20 -7.98
N LEU A 244 24.25 -13.50 -8.11
CA LEU A 244 24.88 -14.30 -7.06
C LEU A 244 26.37 -13.97 -6.89
N ASP A 245 27.08 -13.70 -7.98
CA ASP A 245 28.48 -13.29 -7.95
C ASP A 245 28.61 -11.82 -7.53
N ASP A 246 27.73 -10.93 -8.03
CA ASP A 246 27.68 -9.52 -7.66
C ASP A 246 27.48 -9.35 -6.15
N LEU A 247 26.54 -10.10 -5.55
CA LEU A 247 26.33 -10.10 -4.11
C LEU A 247 27.55 -10.61 -3.35
N ARG A 248 28.25 -11.62 -3.86
CA ARG A 248 29.46 -12.16 -3.24
C ARG A 248 30.58 -11.13 -3.23
N GLU A 249 30.84 -10.48 -4.37
CA GLU A 249 31.91 -9.49 -4.49
C GLU A 249 31.60 -8.22 -3.70
N LYS A 250 30.35 -7.73 -3.73
CA LYS A 250 29.92 -6.58 -2.92
C LYS A 250 30.06 -6.83 -1.41
N LEU A 251 29.81 -8.06 -0.95
CA LEU A 251 30.00 -8.44 0.46
C LEU A 251 31.48 -8.60 0.85
N LYS A 252 32.37 -8.95 -0.09
CA LYS A 252 33.82 -8.94 0.15
C LYS A 252 34.35 -7.52 0.29
N LEU A 253 33.92 -6.61 -0.59
CA LEU A 253 34.30 -5.19 -0.55
C LEU A 253 33.86 -4.51 0.76
N LYS A 254 32.66 -4.84 1.25
CA LYS A 254 32.15 -4.31 2.53
C LYS A 254 32.97 -4.78 3.74
N LYS A 255 33.60 -5.96 3.66
CA LYS A 255 34.52 -6.47 4.70
C LYS A 255 35.93 -5.89 4.62
N SER A 256 36.42 -5.55 3.42
CA SER A 256 37.74 -4.93 3.26
C SER A 256 37.76 -3.43 3.57
N GLY A 257 36.60 -2.75 3.53
CA GLY A 257 36.45 -1.35 3.91
C GLY A 257 36.15 -1.11 5.40
N SER A 258 36.17 -2.14 6.24
CA SER A 258 35.93 -2.04 7.68
C SER A 258 37.02 -2.76 8.47
N GLN A 259 38.23 -2.21 8.42
CA GLN A 259 39.28 -2.40 9.41
C GLN A 259 40.43 -1.41 9.20
N PRO A 260 40.96 -0.79 10.26
CA PRO A 260 40.31 0.08 11.24
C PRO A 260 40.37 1.57 10.87
#